data_AF-A0A178V2T5-F1
#
_entry.id   AF-A0A178V2T5-F1
#
_cell.length_a   1.000
_cell.length_b   1.000
_cell.length_c   1.000
_cell.angle_alpha   90.00
_cell.angle_beta   90.00
_cell.angle_gamma   90.00
#
_symmetry.space_group_name_H-M   'P 1'
#
loop_
_entity.id
_entity.type
_entity.pdbx_description
1 polymer ?
#
loop_
_entity_poly.entity_id
_entity_poly.type
_entity_poly.pdbx_seq_one_letter_code
_entity_poly.pdbx_strand_id
1 'polypeptide(L)'
;MAIVMALLSGFAGVYTEAIIKKRPSRNINVQNFWLYVFGMAFNAVAIVIQDFDAVANKGFFHGYSFITLLMILNHALSGIAVSMVMKYADNIVKVYSTSVAMLLTAVVSVFLFNFHLSLAFFLGSTVVSVSVYLHSAGKLR
;
A
#
# COMPACT_ATOMS: atom_id res chain seq x y z
N MET A 1 -4.49 14.95 -13.17
CA MET A 1 -3.96 13.60 -12.86
C MET A 1 -4.10 13.23 -11.37
N ALA A 2 -3.60 14.02 -10.41
CA ALA A 2 -3.66 13.66 -8.98
C ALA A 2 -5.06 13.34 -8.44
N ILE A 3 -6.08 14.15 -8.79
CA ILE A 3 -7.47 13.91 -8.38
C ILE A 3 -7.98 12.57 -8.91
N VAL A 4 -7.70 12.24 -10.17
CA VAL A 4 -8.11 10.97 -10.79
C VAL A 4 -7.46 9.79 -10.06
N MET A 5 -6.17 9.88 -9.74
CA MET A 5 -5.47 8.84 -8.98
C MET A 5 -6.04 8.67 -7.56
N ALA A 6 -6.40 9.76 -6.89
CA ALA A 6 -7.02 9.73 -5.57
C ALA A 6 -8.41 9.05 -5.61
N LEU A 7 -9.24 9.40 -6.60
CA LEU A 7 -10.55 8.78 -6.80
C LEU A 7 -10.44 7.29 -7.11
N LEU A 8 -9.55 6.90 -8.01
CA LEU A 8 -9.32 5.49 -8.37
C LEU A 8 -8.77 4.68 -7.20
N SER A 9 -7.81 5.23 -6.45
CA SER A 9 -7.25 4.57 -5.25
C SER A 9 -8.31 4.35 -4.17
N GLY A 10 -9.13 5.38 -3.91
CA GLY A 10 -10.26 5.27 -2.97
C GLY A 10 -11.28 4.22 -3.40
N PHE A 11 -11.71 4.27 -4.68
CA PHE A 11 -12.64 3.31 -5.24
C PHE A 11 -12.11 1.88 -5.18
N ALA A 12 -10.87 1.64 -5.63
CA ALA A 12 -10.26 0.32 -5.62
C ALA A 12 -10.17 -0.26 -4.19
N GLY A 13 -9.80 0.57 -3.21
CA GLY A 13 -9.74 0.17 -1.80
C GLY A 13 -11.10 -0.25 -1.25
N VAL A 14 -12.12 0.61 -1.41
CA VAL A 14 -13.49 0.34 -0.92
C VAL A 14 -14.12 -0.85 -1.65
N TYR A 15 -13.91 -0.97 -2.96
CA TYR A 15 -14.44 -2.08 -3.75
C TYR A 15 -13.80 -3.42 -3.37
N THR A 16 -12.49 -3.44 -3.12
CA THR A 16 -11.77 -4.63 -2.64
C THR A 16 -12.30 -5.06 -1.27
N GLU A 17 -12.47 -4.11 -0.35
CA GLU A 17 -13.08 -4.38 0.96
C GLU A 17 -14.49 -4.97 0.80
N ALA A 18 -15.32 -4.37 -0.05
CA ALA A 18 -16.69 -4.82 -0.30
C ALA A 18 -16.73 -6.26 -0.84
N ILE A 19 -15.85 -6.63 -1.78
CA ILE A 19 -15.75 -8.00 -2.30
C ILE A 19 -15.31 -8.97 -1.20
N ILE A 20 -14.28 -8.61 -0.43
CA ILE A 20 -13.72 -9.49 0.61
C ILE A 20 -14.78 -9.79 1.68
N LYS A 21 -15.51 -8.75 2.10
CA LYS A 21 -16.54 -8.85 3.14
C LYS A 21 -17.85 -9.47 2.65
N LYS A 22 -18.12 -9.51 1.34
CA LYS A 22 -19.31 -10.17 0.78
C LYS A 22 -19.37 -11.67 1.09
N ARG A 23 -18.23 -12.31 1.34
CA ARG A 23 -18.14 -13.74 1.69
C ARG A 23 -17.22 -13.96 2.90
N PRO A 24 -17.66 -13.64 4.13
CA PRO A 24 -16.79 -13.62 5.31
C PRO A 24 -16.20 -14.99 5.67
N SER A 25 -16.95 -16.07 5.41
CA SER A 25 -16.53 -17.45 5.66
C SER A 25 -15.45 -17.97 4.71
N ARG A 26 -15.19 -17.29 3.58
CA ARG A 26 -14.18 -17.73 2.62
C ARG A 26 -12.77 -17.41 3.15
N ASN A 27 -11.88 -18.39 3.09
CA ASN A 27 -10.47 -18.22 3.44
C ASN A 27 -9.86 -17.05 2.64
N ILE A 28 -9.18 -16.13 3.34
CA ILE A 28 -8.59 -14.92 2.74
C ILE A 28 -7.54 -15.25 1.69
N ASN A 29 -6.78 -16.33 1.87
CA ASN A 29 -5.74 -16.75 0.92
C ASN A 29 -6.35 -17.12 -0.45
N VAL A 30 -7.53 -17.71 -0.47
CA VAL A 30 -8.25 -18.02 -1.72
C VAL A 30 -8.74 -16.74 -2.41
N GLN A 31 -9.19 -15.76 -1.63
CA GLN A 31 -9.64 -14.48 -2.17
C GLN A 31 -8.45 -13.69 -2.74
N ASN A 32 -7.34 -13.68 -2.01
CA ASN A 32 -6.07 -13.09 -2.43
C ASN A 32 -5.51 -13.78 -3.68
N PHE A 33 -5.58 -15.11 -3.77
CA PHE A 33 -5.14 -15.85 -4.94
C PHE A 33 -5.80 -15.31 -6.21
N TRP A 34 -7.13 -15.20 -6.24
CA TRP A 34 -7.84 -14.67 -7.41
C TRP A 34 -7.52 -13.20 -7.68
N LEU A 35 -7.47 -12.38 -6.64
CA LEU A 35 -7.13 -10.96 -6.77
C LEU A 35 -5.73 -10.76 -7.39
N TYR A 36 -4.74 -11.53 -6.93
CA TYR A 36 -3.37 -11.42 -7.40
C TYR A 36 -3.15 -12.04 -8.79
N VAL A 37 -3.90 -13.09 -9.16
CA VAL A 37 -3.87 -13.63 -10.54
C VAL A 37 -4.32 -12.57 -11.54
N PHE A 38 -5.44 -11.89 -11.29
CA PHE A 38 -5.87 -10.79 -12.16
C PHE A 38 -4.90 -9.62 -12.11
N GLY A 39 -4.38 -9.27 -10.93
CA GLY A 39 -3.36 -8.23 -10.78
C GLY A 39 -2.12 -8.51 -11.62
N MET A 40 -1.63 -9.75 -11.62
CA MET A 40 -0.49 -10.18 -12.44
C MET A 40 -0.79 -10.07 -13.94
N ALA A 41 -1.97 -10.51 -14.38
CA ALA A 41 -2.38 -10.41 -15.78
C ALA A 41 -2.43 -8.94 -16.26
N PHE A 42 -3.04 -8.04 -15.47
CA PHE A 42 -3.08 -6.62 -15.82
C PHE A 42 -1.69 -5.97 -15.82
N ASN A 43 -0.80 -6.34 -14.90
CA ASN A 43 0.58 -5.84 -14.89
C ASN A 43 1.39 -6.38 -16.09
N ALA A 44 1.18 -7.63 -16.51
CA ALA A 44 1.81 -8.15 -17.72
C ALA A 44 1.38 -7.37 -18.97
N VAL A 45 0.09 -7.05 -19.09
CA VAL A 45 -0.41 -6.18 -20.16
C VAL A 45 0.19 -4.78 -20.07
N ALA A 46 0.30 -4.20 -18.87
CA ALA A 46 0.93 -2.89 -18.68
C ALA A 46 2.39 -2.89 -19.16
N ILE A 47 3.16 -3.94 -18.84
CA ILE A 47 4.54 -4.10 -19.32
C ILE A 47 4.60 -4.14 -20.84
N VAL A 48 3.69 -4.87 -21.51
CA VAL A 48 3.64 -4.94 -22.98
C VAL A 48 3.27 -3.60 -23.62
N ILE A 49 2.45 -2.77 -22.95
CA ILE A 49 2.02 -1.49 -23.50
C ILE A 49 3.04 -0.38 -23.22
N GLN A 50 3.66 -0.38 -22.03
CA GLN A 50 4.45 0.75 -21.53
C GLN A 50 5.96 0.51 -21.63
N ASP A 51 6.41 -0.74 -21.47
CA ASP A 51 7.83 -1.07 -21.26
C ASP A 51 8.37 -2.15 -22.23
N PHE A 52 7.63 -2.45 -23.31
CA PHE A 52 7.96 -3.56 -24.21
C PHE A 52 9.38 -3.47 -24.77
N ASP A 53 9.78 -2.32 -25.31
CA ASP A 53 11.10 -2.13 -25.90
C ASP A 53 12.22 -2.30 -24.85
N ALA A 54 12.00 -1.83 -23.63
CA ALA A 54 12.97 -1.97 -22.56
C ALA A 54 13.15 -3.45 -22.16
N VAL A 55 12.03 -4.17 -22.01
CA VAL A 55 12.04 -5.59 -21.65
C VAL A 55 12.58 -6.47 -22.77
N ALA A 56 12.24 -6.19 -24.03
CA ALA A 56 12.69 -6.95 -25.19
C ALA A 56 14.20 -6.81 -25.41
N ASN A 57 14.74 -5.60 -25.25
CA ASN A 57 16.16 -5.34 -25.51
C ASN A 57 17.08 -5.69 -24.32
N LYS A 58 16.62 -5.49 -23.08
CA LYS A 58 17.48 -5.65 -21.88
C LYS A 58 17.15 -6.91 -21.07
N GLY A 59 15.96 -7.46 -21.24
CA GLY A 59 15.41 -8.54 -20.42
C GLY A 59 14.64 -8.04 -19.20
N PHE A 60 13.63 -8.80 -18.77
CA PHE A 60 12.74 -8.43 -17.66
C PHE A 60 13.46 -8.21 -16.31
N PHE A 61 14.49 -9.01 -16.03
CA PHE A 61 15.25 -8.96 -14.78
C PHE A 61 16.48 -8.05 -14.84
N HIS A 62 16.61 -7.22 -15.88
CA HIS A 62 17.74 -6.32 -16.02
C HIS A 62 17.79 -5.29 -14.87
N GLY A 63 18.96 -5.12 -14.26
CA GLY A 63 19.16 -4.17 -13.15
C GLY A 63 18.64 -4.64 -11.78
N TYR A 64 18.19 -5.89 -11.67
CA TYR A 64 17.76 -6.44 -10.38
C TYR A 64 18.99 -6.67 -9.48
N SER A 65 18.92 -6.12 -8.27
CA SER A 65 19.93 -6.30 -7.22
C SER A 65 19.35 -7.09 -6.05
N PHE A 66 20.20 -7.46 -5.08
CA PHE A 66 19.73 -8.05 -3.84
C PHE A 66 18.72 -7.15 -3.11
N ILE A 67 18.92 -5.82 -3.14
CA ILE A 67 17.97 -4.85 -2.56
C ILE A 67 16.63 -4.89 -3.30
N THR A 68 16.64 -5.04 -4.63
CA THR A 68 15.40 -5.20 -5.42
C THR A 68 14.61 -6.43 -4.97
N LEU A 69 15.29 -7.56 -4.73
CA LEU A 69 14.64 -8.78 -4.23
C LEU A 69 14.03 -8.56 -2.84
N LEU A 70 14.74 -7.91 -1.92
CA LEU A 70 14.20 -7.56 -0.59
C LEU A 70 12.96 -6.66 -0.71
N MET A 71 12.97 -5.70 -1.63
CA MET A 71 11.83 -4.80 -1.86
C MET A 71 10.61 -5.56 -2.40
N ILE A 72 10.80 -6.51 -3.33
CA ILE A 72 9.74 -7.38 -3.83
C ILE A 72 9.12 -8.20 -2.70
N LEU A 73 9.94 -8.82 -1.85
CA LEU A 73 9.47 -9.58 -0.69
C LEU A 73 8.70 -8.68 0.29
N ASN A 74 9.23 -7.51 0.59
CA ASN A 74 8.57 -6.53 1.47
C ASN A 74 7.20 -6.09 0.94
N HIS A 75 7.09 -5.80 -0.37
CA HIS A 75 5.82 -5.44 -0.99
C HIS A 75 4.83 -6.61 -1.00
N ALA A 76 5.29 -7.84 -1.24
CA ALA A 76 4.43 -9.02 -1.18
C ALA A 76 3.84 -9.22 0.22
N LEU A 77 4.67 -9.15 1.27
CA LEU A 77 4.24 -9.25 2.66
C LEU A 77 3.28 -8.11 3.03
N SER A 78 3.58 -6.89 2.61
CA SER A 78 2.72 -5.72 2.83
C SER A 78 1.35 -5.89 2.16
N GLY A 79 1.29 -6.42 0.94
CA GLY A 79 0.03 -6.70 0.24
C GLY A 79 -0.83 -7.74 0.95
N ILE A 80 -0.20 -8.79 1.50
CA ILE A 80 -0.88 -9.80 2.31
C ILE A 80 -1.38 -9.16 3.62
N ALA A 81 -0.56 -8.38 4.32
CA ALA A 81 -0.98 -7.66 5.53
C ALA A 81 -2.16 -6.72 5.27
N VAL A 82 -2.12 -5.92 4.19
CA VAL A 82 -3.23 -5.03 3.79
C VAL A 82 -4.50 -5.83 3.53
N SER A 83 -4.43 -6.99 2.86
CA SER A 83 -5.61 -7.82 2.64
C SER A 83 -6.25 -8.33 3.94
N MET A 84 -5.44 -8.62 4.97
CA MET A 84 -5.94 -8.99 6.29
C MET A 84 -6.61 -7.81 6.98
N VAL A 85 -6.02 -6.61 6.92
CA VAL A 85 -6.64 -5.38 7.44
C VAL A 85 -7.99 -5.15 6.76
N MET A 86 -8.10 -5.34 5.45
CA MET A 86 -9.38 -5.22 4.74
C MET A 86 -10.42 -6.25 5.17
N LYS A 87 -9.99 -7.47 5.51
CA LYS A 87 -10.90 -8.53 5.95
C LYS A 87 -11.41 -8.32 7.37
N TYR A 88 -10.52 -7.93 8.29
CA TYR A 88 -10.80 -7.92 9.73
C TYR A 88 -11.06 -6.53 10.31
N ALA A 89 -10.68 -5.48 9.60
CA ALA A 89 -10.96 -4.09 9.95
C ALA A 89 -11.70 -3.43 8.78
N ASP A 90 -11.21 -2.30 8.26
CA ASP A 90 -11.81 -1.55 7.16
C ASP A 90 -10.74 -0.74 6.39
N ASN A 91 -11.11 -0.22 5.22
CA ASN A 91 -10.23 0.56 4.36
C ASN A 91 -9.77 1.87 5.03
N ILE A 92 -10.53 2.43 5.97
CA ILE A 92 -10.16 3.65 6.71
C ILE A 92 -9.00 3.35 7.67
N VAL A 93 -9.08 2.25 8.44
CA VAL A 93 -7.99 1.78 9.30
C VAL A 93 -6.72 1.55 8.50
N LYS A 94 -6.80 0.91 7.32
CA LYS A 94 -5.65 0.76 6.43
C LYS A 94 -5.00 2.11 6.11
N VAL A 95 -5.78 3.12 5.72
CA VAL A 95 -5.23 4.45 5.37
C VAL A 95 -4.54 5.09 6.58
N TYR A 96 -5.15 5.03 7.76
CA TYR A 96 -4.51 5.51 8.99
C TYR A 96 -3.23 4.75 9.33
N SER A 97 -3.20 3.42 9.17
CA SER A 97 -1.99 2.61 9.35
C SER A 97 -0.86 3.05 8.42
N THR A 98 -1.17 3.33 7.15
CA THR A 98 -0.19 3.87 6.20
C THR A 98 0.32 5.25 6.63
N SER A 99 -0.55 6.13 7.14
CA SER A 99 -0.13 7.43 7.67
C SER A 99 0.81 7.30 8.87
N VAL A 100 0.53 6.40 9.81
CA VAL A 100 1.42 6.13 10.95
C VAL A 100 2.75 5.54 10.48
N ALA A 101 2.73 4.61 9.51
CA ALA A 101 3.94 4.04 8.93
C ALA A 101 4.82 5.13 8.27
N MET A 102 4.22 6.13 7.62
CA MET A 102 4.94 7.28 7.06
C MET A 102 5.64 8.11 8.14
N LEU A 103 4.98 8.37 9.28
CA LEU A 103 5.59 9.07 10.41
C LEU A 103 6.76 8.28 11.00
N LEU A 104 6.58 6.98 11.21
CA LEU A 104 7.64 6.10 11.71
C LEU A 104 8.84 6.07 10.75
N THR A 105 8.57 5.98 9.44
CA THR A 105 9.61 6.00 8.41
C THR A 105 10.42 7.29 8.46
N ALA A 106 9.77 8.44 8.68
CA ALA A 106 10.46 9.71 8.82
C ALA A 106 11.35 9.73 10.07
N VAL A 107 10.85 9.24 11.22
CA VAL A 107 11.65 9.14 12.46
C VAL A 107 12.89 8.27 12.23
N VAL A 108 12.73 7.09 11.66
CA VAL A 108 13.85 6.19 11.33
C VAL A 108 14.82 6.86 10.36
N SER A 109 14.31 7.61 9.38
CA SER A 109 15.15 8.32 8.39
C SER A 109 16.01 9.42 8.99
N VAL A 110 15.59 10.06 10.09
CA VAL A 110 16.44 11.02 10.82
C VAL A 110 17.71 10.33 11.32
N PHE A 111 17.57 9.15 11.93
CA PHE A 111 18.68 8.42 12.52
C PHE A 111 19.57 7.70 11.49
N LEU A 112 18.98 7.12 10.45
CA LEU A 112 19.72 6.34 9.45
C LEU A 112 20.33 7.18 8.34
N PHE A 113 19.65 8.26 7.93
CA PHE A 113 20.00 9.03 6.73
C PHE A 113 20.27 10.52 7.00
N ASN A 114 20.32 10.94 8.27
CA ASN A 114 20.43 12.35 8.66
C ASN A 114 19.34 13.23 8.02
N PHE A 115 18.12 12.69 7.90
CA PHE A 115 17.00 13.43 7.33
C PHE A 115 16.65 14.63 8.21
N HIS A 116 16.58 15.83 7.62
CA HIS A 116 16.22 17.06 8.33
C HIS A 116 14.70 17.28 8.32
N LEU A 117 14.10 17.28 9.51
CA LEU A 117 12.67 17.57 9.66
C LEU A 117 12.40 19.06 9.40
N SER A 118 11.60 19.35 8.38
CA SER A 118 11.13 20.71 8.13
C SER A 118 10.01 21.10 9.09
N LEU A 119 9.82 22.41 9.30
CA LEU A 119 8.68 22.90 10.09
C LEU A 119 7.34 22.42 9.51
N ALA A 120 7.21 22.39 8.18
CA ALA A 120 6.01 21.89 7.51
C ALA A 120 5.76 20.40 7.84
N PHE A 121 6.81 19.58 7.86
CA PHE A 121 6.70 18.17 8.25
C PHE A 121 6.26 18.03 9.71
N PHE A 122 6.84 18.82 10.63
CA PHE A 122 6.46 18.80 12.03
C PHE A 122 4.98 19.15 12.23
N LEU A 123 4.50 20.24 11.60
CA LEU A 123 3.09 20.65 11.66
C LEU A 123 2.18 19.57 11.06
N GLY A 124 2.51 19.03 9.88
CA GLY A 124 1.75 17.95 9.24
C GLY A 124 1.68 16.69 10.09
N SER A 125 2.81 16.27 10.68
CA SER A 125 2.89 15.09 11.55
C SER A 125 2.05 15.24 12.83
N THR A 126 1.98 16.46 13.38
CA THR A 126 1.15 16.76 14.55
C THR A 126 -0.34 16.61 14.21
N VAL A 127 -0.78 17.18 13.08
CA VAL A 127 -2.17 17.06 12.60
C VAL A 127 -2.54 15.60 12.36
N VAL A 128 -1.67 14.82 11.69
CA VAL A 128 -1.90 13.39 11.45
C VAL A 128 -1.99 12.61 12.76
N SER A 129 -1.11 12.89 13.73
CA SER A 129 -1.09 12.21 15.04
C SER A 129 -2.38 12.47 15.83
N VAL A 130 -2.85 13.72 15.86
CA VAL A 130 -4.12 14.08 16.50
C VAL A 130 -5.31 13.39 15.80
N SER A 131 -5.32 13.37 14.47
CA SER A 131 -6.38 12.72 13.69
C SER A 131 -6.48 11.22 13.97
N VAL A 132 -5.34 10.52 14.01
CA VAL A 132 -5.27 9.08 14.37
C VAL A 132 -5.83 8.86 15.78
N TYR A 133 -5.42 9.69 16.74
CA TYR A 133 -5.89 9.59 18.13
C TYR A 133 -7.41 9.77 18.23
N LEU A 134 -7.96 10.81 17.60
CA LEU A 134 -9.40 11.08 17.61
C LEU A 134 -10.20 9.95 16.95
N HIS A 135 -9.72 9.41 15.83
CA HIS A 135 -10.37 8.28 15.16
C HIS A 135 -10.36 7.02 16.04
N SER A 136 -9.23 6.70 16.68
CA SER A 136 -9.12 5.55 17.57
C SER A 136 -9.98 5.70 18.83
N ALA A 137 -9.99 6.88 19.44
CA ALA A 137 -10.80 7.18 20.62
C ALA A 137 -12.30 7.10 20.30
N GLY A 138 -12.71 7.53 19.11
CA GLY A 138 -14.10 7.44 18.65
C GLY A 138 -14.59 6.00 18.43
N LYS A 139 -13.71 5.05 18.09
CA LYS A 139 -14.07 3.62 17.96
C LYS A 139 -14.17 2.87 19.30
N LEU A 140 -13.61 3.41 20.37
CA LEU A 140 -13.63 2.81 21.71
C LEU A 140 -14.89 3.16 22.53
N ARG A 141 -15.65 4.16 22.09
CA ARG A 141 -16.96 4.53 22.65
C ARG A 141 -18.08 3.85 21.86
#